data_AF-A0A1G0W9K5-F1
#
_entry.id   AF-A0A1G0W9K5-F1
#
_cell.length_a   1.000
_cell.length_b   1.000
_cell.length_c   1.000
_cell.angle_alpha   90.00
_cell.angle_beta   90.00
_cell.angle_gamma   90.00
#
_symmetry.space_group_name_H-M   'P 1'
#
loop_
_entity.id
_entity.type
_entity.pdbx_description
1 polymer ?
#
loop_
_entity_poly.entity_id
_entity_poly.type
_entity_poly.pdbx_seq_one_letter_code
_entity_poly.pdbx_strand_id
1 'polypeptide(L)'
;MPWEVVKREDNFEGSNQAFISISADHIALNSLFTRLADIDTRYRVTFFVDSENLRLGLEFHQDERKDSFALSPQSSANKGEKRQSLQCSSAQTTNRYPWIKAITKFPAKDRRFFNPKKEGKIWAFQLCPSFDEKKARESSNIPSEIKGIYRYLRENGEIVYIGRGAIAARLRCPERSTWDFDTVEYSIIKDDDQQVKWEAYWIEKFKENNKGQLPFYNKVSGCITES
;
A
#
# COMPACT_ATOMS: atom_id res chain seq x y z
N MET A 1 4.05 6.07 45.51
CA MET A 1 3.12 5.56 44.49
C MET A 1 3.94 5.13 43.29
N PRO A 2 3.80 3.89 42.78
CA PRO A 2 4.50 3.47 41.58
C PRO A 2 3.88 4.15 40.35
N TRP A 3 4.73 4.69 39.49
CA TRP A 3 4.32 5.26 38.21
C TRP A 3 3.91 4.13 37.27
N GLU A 4 2.77 4.26 36.62
CA GLU A 4 2.33 3.35 35.56
C GLU A 4 2.69 3.93 34.19
N VAL A 5 3.24 3.09 33.31
CA VAL A 5 3.51 3.47 31.93
C VAL A 5 2.19 3.44 31.16
N VAL A 6 1.68 4.62 30.83
CA VAL A 6 0.51 4.75 29.95
C VAL A 6 0.90 4.29 28.55
N LYS A 7 0.30 3.19 28.08
CA LYS A 7 0.39 2.83 26.68
C LYS A 7 -0.38 3.86 25.86
N ARG A 8 0.31 4.43 24.88
CA ARG A 8 -0.25 5.41 23.95
C ARG A 8 -1.22 4.69 23.00
N GLU A 9 -2.51 5.01 23.08
CA GLU A 9 -3.58 4.40 22.26
C GLU A 9 -4.10 5.34 21.15
N ASP A 10 -3.64 6.58 21.05
CA ASP A 10 -4.03 7.47 19.96
C ASP A 10 -3.36 7.04 18.64
N ASN A 11 -4.13 7.05 17.55
CA ASN A 11 -3.65 6.80 16.18
C ASN A 11 -2.61 7.82 15.68
N PHE A 12 -2.19 8.75 16.54
CA PHE A 12 -1.15 9.72 16.31
C PHE A 12 0.18 9.17 16.85
N GLU A 13 0.66 8.05 16.34
CA GLU A 13 2.10 7.90 16.21
C GLU A 13 2.57 9.04 15.30
N GLY A 14 2.95 10.15 15.92
CA GLY A 14 3.82 11.13 15.30
C GLY A 14 5.08 10.37 14.94
N SER A 15 5.12 9.86 13.71
CA SER A 15 6.21 8.99 13.32
C SER A 15 7.47 9.84 13.40
N ASN A 16 8.43 9.42 14.22
CA ASN A 16 9.78 9.97 14.25
C ASN A 16 10.57 9.66 12.96
N GLN A 17 9.85 9.35 11.87
CA GLN A 17 10.38 8.90 10.59
C GLN A 17 9.76 9.71 9.46
N ALA A 18 10.53 9.93 8.40
CA ALA A 18 10.05 10.51 7.16
C ALA A 18 9.11 9.53 6.45
N PHE A 19 7.94 10.01 6.04
CA PHE A 19 6.98 9.21 5.26
C PHE A 19 6.22 10.05 4.24
N ILE A 20 5.72 9.33 3.24
CA ILE A 20 4.76 9.82 2.26
C ILE A 20 3.45 9.07 2.52
N SER A 21 2.31 9.75 2.49
CA SER A 21 1.00 9.09 2.61
C SER A 21 0.11 9.35 1.41
N ILE A 22 -0.73 8.37 1.11
CA ILE A 22 -1.66 8.43 -0.03
C ILE A 22 -3.09 8.41 0.50
N SER A 23 -3.88 9.39 0.10
CA SER A 23 -5.33 9.47 0.33
C SER A 23 -6.07 9.49 -1.01
N ALA A 24 -7.40 9.52 -0.99
CA ALA A 24 -8.19 9.56 -2.21
C ALA A 24 -7.83 10.76 -3.10
N ASP A 25 -7.67 11.93 -2.47
CA ASP A 25 -7.51 13.20 -3.18
C ASP A 25 -6.09 13.78 -3.10
N HIS A 26 -5.30 13.37 -2.10
CA HIS A 26 -3.98 13.95 -1.83
C HIS A 26 -2.89 12.91 -1.60
N ILE A 27 -1.70 13.24 -2.10
CA ILE A 27 -0.44 12.67 -1.60
C ILE A 27 0.15 13.69 -0.64
N ALA A 28 0.45 13.25 0.57
CA ALA A 28 0.98 14.09 1.63
C ALA A 28 2.39 13.68 2.02
N LEU A 29 3.18 14.68 2.37
CA LEU A 29 4.58 14.61 2.75
C LEU A 29 4.69 15.12 4.18
N ASN A 30 5.13 14.26 5.11
CA ASN A 30 5.27 14.71 6.49
C ASN A 30 6.43 15.71 6.63
N SER A 31 6.43 16.49 7.71
CA SER A 31 7.45 17.53 7.94
C SER A 31 8.89 17.00 8.02
N LEU A 32 9.08 15.73 8.40
CA LEU A 32 10.40 15.09 8.39
C LEU A 32 10.86 14.78 6.96
N PHE A 33 9.97 14.29 6.09
CA PHE A 33 10.28 14.07 4.69
C PHE A 33 10.54 15.39 3.96
N THR A 34 9.74 16.44 4.21
CA THR A 34 9.96 17.75 3.55
C THR A 34 11.31 18.36 3.96
N ARG A 35 11.73 18.16 5.21
CA ARG A 35 13.08 18.48 5.66
C ARG A 35 14.16 17.66 4.97
N LEU A 36 13.98 16.34 4.90
CA LEU A 36 14.93 15.40 4.29
C LEU A 36 15.13 15.68 2.79
N ALA A 37 14.05 15.97 2.07
CA ALA A 37 14.07 16.27 0.64
C ALA A 37 14.46 17.73 0.34
N ASP A 38 14.60 18.57 1.36
CA ASP A 38 14.93 20.00 1.25
C ASP A 38 13.91 20.80 0.40
N ILE A 39 12.61 20.52 0.60
CA ILE A 39 11.51 21.10 -0.18
C ILE A 39 10.59 21.99 0.68
N ASP A 40 9.92 22.92 0.02
CA ASP A 40 8.89 23.80 0.58
C ASP A 40 7.78 24.07 -0.46
N THR A 41 6.88 25.01 -0.17
CA THR A 41 5.73 25.35 -1.04
C THR A 41 6.11 26.01 -2.37
N ARG A 42 7.36 26.40 -2.58
CA ARG A 42 7.86 26.92 -3.87
C ARG A 42 8.16 25.80 -4.86
N TYR A 43 8.24 24.57 -4.37
CA TYR A 43 8.43 23.40 -5.22
C TYR A 43 7.11 22.90 -5.79
N ARG A 44 7.24 22.27 -6.95
CA ARG A 44 6.25 21.45 -7.62
C ARG A 44 6.74 20.02 -7.64
N VAL A 45 5.83 19.09 -7.93
CA VAL A 45 6.14 17.67 -8.01
C VAL A 45 5.61 17.07 -9.30
N THR A 46 6.43 16.26 -9.96
CA THR A 46 6.02 15.40 -11.08
C THR A 46 5.99 13.95 -10.60
N PHE A 47 4.92 13.24 -10.93
CA PHE A 47 4.75 11.84 -10.56
C PHE A 47 5.24 10.91 -11.65
N PHE A 48 6.01 9.89 -11.24
CA PHE A 48 6.44 8.78 -12.07
C PHE A 48 5.78 7.50 -11.54
N VAL A 49 5.26 6.68 -12.43
CA VAL A 49 4.54 5.46 -12.07
C VAL A 49 5.20 4.27 -12.75
N ASP A 50 5.71 3.35 -11.96
CA ASP A 50 6.18 2.04 -12.42
C ASP A 50 5.12 1.01 -12.03
N SER A 51 4.24 0.71 -12.99
CA SER A 51 3.12 -0.20 -12.77
C SER A 51 3.56 -1.66 -12.71
N GLU A 52 4.73 -2.01 -13.24
CA GLU A 52 5.22 -3.39 -13.21
C GLU A 52 5.72 -3.77 -11.83
N ASN A 53 6.39 -2.83 -11.16
CA ASN A 53 6.92 -3.04 -9.81
C ASN A 53 6.06 -2.41 -8.71
N LEU A 54 4.91 -1.79 -9.03
CA LEU A 54 4.03 -1.09 -8.09
C LEU A 54 4.76 0.02 -7.31
N ARG A 55 5.59 0.80 -8.00
CA ARG A 55 6.37 1.91 -7.40
C ARG A 55 5.85 3.26 -7.86
N LEU A 56 5.95 4.23 -6.94
CA LEU A 56 5.73 5.64 -7.24
C LEU A 56 7.03 6.42 -7.05
N GLY A 57 7.29 7.32 -7.98
CA GLY A 57 8.40 8.26 -7.96
C GLY A 57 7.91 9.70 -7.90
N LEU A 58 8.60 10.53 -7.11
CA LEU A 58 8.36 11.96 -6.98
C LEU A 58 9.62 12.72 -7.39
N GLU A 59 9.55 13.52 -8.45
CA GLU A 59 10.60 14.49 -8.77
C GLU A 59 10.13 15.88 -8.34
N PHE A 60 10.94 16.55 -7.52
CA PHE A 60 10.66 17.91 -7.06
C PHE A 60 11.46 18.94 -7.86
N HIS A 61 10.81 20.04 -8.24
CA HIS A 61 11.42 21.10 -9.04
C HIS A 61 10.73 22.46 -8.78
N GLN A 62 11.45 23.56 -8.99
CA GLN A 62 10.89 24.91 -8.74
C GLN A 62 10.25 25.53 -9.98
N ASP A 63 10.70 25.12 -11.17
CA ASP A 63 10.15 25.54 -12.45
C ASP A 63 8.76 24.93 -12.71
N GLU A 64 7.91 25.65 -13.41
CA GLU A 64 6.64 25.09 -13.86
C GLU A 64 6.87 24.16 -15.06
N ARG A 65 6.46 22.90 -14.91
CA ARG A 65 6.52 21.89 -15.96
C ARG A 65 5.11 21.43 -16.33
N LYS A 66 4.96 20.96 -17.56
CA LYS A 66 3.78 20.21 -17.98
C LYS A 66 3.59 19.01 -17.04
N ASP A 67 2.35 18.78 -16.62
CA ASP A 67 1.96 17.66 -15.73
C ASP A 67 2.55 17.71 -14.30
N SER A 68 3.04 18.87 -13.86
CA SER A 68 3.52 19.08 -12.49
C SER A 68 2.43 19.63 -11.55
N PHE A 69 2.43 19.13 -10.32
CA PHE A 69 1.47 19.50 -9.27
C PHE A 69 2.11 20.48 -8.29
N ALA A 70 1.37 21.52 -7.90
CA ALA A 70 1.83 22.45 -6.86
C ALA A 70 1.77 21.78 -5.48
N LEU A 71 2.79 22.03 -4.65
CA LEU A 71 2.77 21.67 -3.24
C LEU A 71 2.09 22.76 -2.42
N SER A 72 1.21 22.36 -1.50
CA SER A 72 0.55 23.25 -0.55
C SER A 72 0.72 22.75 0.88
N PRO A 73 0.68 23.64 1.88
CA PRO A 73 0.67 23.22 3.28
C PRO A 73 -0.56 22.36 3.58
N GLN A 74 -0.41 21.36 4.44
CA GLN A 74 -1.58 20.67 5.00
C GLN A 74 -2.37 21.63 5.90
N SER A 75 -3.71 21.52 5.89
CA SER A 75 -4.62 22.38 6.65
C SER A 75 -4.38 22.35 8.17
N SER A 76 -3.75 21.30 8.69
CA SER A 76 -3.35 21.15 10.10
C SER A 76 -1.90 21.59 10.39
N ALA A 77 -1.18 22.17 9.43
CA ALA A 77 0.18 22.63 9.65
C ALA A 77 0.19 23.92 10.47
N ASN A 78 1.03 23.97 11.52
CA ASN A 78 1.22 25.17 12.32
C ASN A 78 1.76 26.31 11.46
N LYS A 79 0.95 27.36 11.27
CA LYS A 79 1.35 28.59 10.56
C LYS A 79 2.53 29.22 11.30
N GLY A 80 3.73 29.13 10.72
CA GLY A 80 4.94 29.79 11.24
C GLY A 80 6.21 28.96 11.17
N GLU A 81 6.12 27.64 11.04
CA GLU A 81 7.32 26.80 10.87
C GLU A 81 7.84 26.87 9.43
N LYS A 82 9.17 27.00 9.26
CA LYS A 82 9.84 27.08 7.94
C LYS A 82 9.67 25.81 7.08
N ARG A 83 9.38 24.65 7.69
CA ARG A 83 9.22 23.36 6.98
C ARG A 83 8.06 22.57 7.58
N GLN A 84 6.90 22.79 6.98
CA GLN A 84 5.63 22.18 7.35
C GLN A 84 5.41 20.87 6.58
N SER A 85 4.42 20.09 7.01
CA SER A 85 3.90 19.00 6.18
C SER A 85 3.26 19.59 4.92
N LEU A 86 3.57 19.00 3.76
CA LEU A 86 3.09 19.44 2.45
C LEU A 86 2.16 18.39 1.86
N GLN A 87 1.36 18.80 0.88
CA GLN A 87 0.52 17.91 0.11
C GLN A 87 0.34 18.42 -1.32
N CYS A 88 -0.06 17.54 -2.22
CA CYS A 88 -0.47 17.87 -3.57
C CYS A 88 -1.70 17.06 -3.94
N SER A 89 -2.44 17.54 -4.96
CA SER A 89 -3.54 16.75 -5.51
C SER A 89 -3.02 15.46 -6.14
N SER A 90 -3.79 14.40 -6.00
CA SER A 90 -3.48 13.09 -6.57
C SER A 90 -4.71 12.36 -7.12
N ALA A 91 -5.89 12.98 -7.05
CA ALA A 91 -7.17 12.38 -7.46
C ALA A 91 -7.12 11.80 -8.89
N GLN A 92 -6.44 12.46 -9.83
CA GLN A 92 -6.30 11.93 -11.18
C GLN A 92 -5.41 10.68 -11.22
N THR A 93 -4.28 10.71 -10.51
CA THR A 93 -3.35 9.58 -10.40
C THR A 93 -4.02 8.38 -9.72
N THR A 94 -4.68 8.60 -8.58
CA THR A 94 -5.38 7.55 -7.84
C THR A 94 -6.50 6.94 -8.67
N ASN A 95 -7.29 7.75 -9.38
CA ASN A 95 -8.36 7.22 -10.24
C ASN A 95 -7.86 6.51 -11.50
N ARG A 96 -6.68 6.88 -12.01
CA ARG A 96 -6.09 6.24 -13.20
C ARG A 96 -5.53 4.85 -12.92
N TYR A 97 -5.02 4.60 -11.70
CA TYR A 97 -4.35 3.36 -11.34
C TYR A 97 -5.11 2.63 -10.21
N PRO A 98 -5.87 1.57 -10.52
CA PRO A 98 -6.69 0.85 -9.54
C PRO A 98 -5.93 0.37 -8.30
N TRP A 99 -4.69 -0.11 -8.48
CA TRP A 99 -3.83 -0.54 -7.38
C TRP A 99 -3.45 0.60 -6.42
N ILE A 100 -3.32 1.83 -6.91
CA ILE A 100 -3.11 3.02 -6.06
C ILE A 100 -4.42 3.38 -5.35
N LYS A 101 -5.56 3.33 -6.06
CA LYS A 101 -6.88 3.59 -5.48
C LYS A 101 -7.23 2.62 -4.36
N ALA A 102 -6.83 1.36 -4.49
CA ALA A 102 -7.10 0.35 -3.47
C ALA A 102 -6.42 0.67 -2.13
N ILE A 103 -5.20 1.23 -2.15
CA ILE A 103 -4.48 1.69 -0.94
C ILE A 103 -5.29 2.73 -0.18
N THR A 104 -6.01 3.61 -0.88
CA THR A 104 -6.81 4.67 -0.25
C THR A 104 -8.01 4.14 0.53
N LYS A 105 -8.23 2.82 0.56
CA LYS A 105 -9.28 2.17 1.36
C LYS A 105 -8.76 1.63 2.70
N PHE A 106 -7.43 1.50 2.89
CA PHE A 106 -6.86 0.95 4.13
C PHE A 106 -6.98 1.89 5.33
N PRO A 107 -6.76 1.47 6.58
CA PRO A 107 -6.64 2.40 7.69
C PRO A 107 -5.49 3.41 7.47
N ALA A 108 -5.60 4.62 8.03
CA ALA A 108 -4.61 5.70 7.80
C ALA A 108 -3.16 5.30 8.11
N LYS A 109 -2.94 4.41 9.09
CA LYS A 109 -1.62 3.85 9.43
C LYS A 109 -0.97 3.07 8.27
N ASP A 110 -1.78 2.35 7.50
CA ASP A 110 -1.34 1.43 6.45
C ASP A 110 -1.23 2.14 5.08
N ARG A 111 -1.54 3.44 5.05
CA ARG A 111 -1.34 4.31 3.87
C ARG A 111 -0.07 5.16 3.98
N ARG A 112 0.79 4.89 4.98
CA ARG A 112 2.06 5.60 5.21
C ARG A 112 3.21 4.76 4.68
N PHE A 113 3.99 5.34 3.78
CA PHE A 113 5.14 4.72 3.15
C PHE A 113 6.41 5.33 3.72
N PHE A 114 7.09 4.53 4.53
CA PHE A 114 8.33 4.91 5.22
C PHE A 114 9.53 4.67 4.32
N ASN A 115 10.61 5.41 4.58
CA ASN A 115 11.91 5.27 3.91
C ASN A 115 11.88 5.34 2.37
N PRO A 116 11.27 6.39 1.77
CA PRO A 116 11.44 6.65 0.34
C PRO A 116 12.93 6.75 -0.01
N LYS A 117 13.34 6.11 -1.10
CA LYS A 117 14.74 6.06 -1.56
C LYS A 117 14.96 7.09 -2.65
N LYS A 118 16.09 7.79 -2.59
CA LYS A 118 16.48 8.74 -3.63
C LYS A 118 17.24 8.01 -4.74
N GLU A 119 16.66 7.99 -5.93
CA GLU A 119 17.22 7.40 -7.16
C GLU A 119 17.48 8.55 -8.14
N GLY A 120 18.69 9.11 -8.11
CA GLY A 120 19.03 10.32 -8.85
C GLY A 120 18.21 11.53 -8.36
N LYS A 121 17.32 12.05 -9.21
CA LYS A 121 16.41 13.17 -8.88
C LYS A 121 15.05 12.73 -8.34
N ILE A 122 14.76 11.43 -8.40
CA ILE A 122 13.44 10.88 -8.08
C ILE A 122 13.48 10.29 -6.67
N TRP A 123 12.52 10.66 -5.83
CA TRP A 123 12.24 9.96 -4.59
C TRP A 123 11.24 8.84 -4.89
N ALA A 124 11.71 7.60 -4.86
CA ALA A 124 10.92 6.43 -5.19
C ALA A 124 10.54 5.64 -3.93
N PHE A 125 9.34 5.09 -3.92
CA PHE A 125 8.85 4.25 -2.84
C PHE A 125 7.95 3.13 -3.37
N GLN A 126 8.01 2.00 -2.69
CA GLN A 126 7.28 0.80 -3.03
C GLN A 126 5.88 0.86 -2.41
N LEU A 127 4.84 0.67 -3.23
CA LEU A 127 3.50 0.49 -2.70
C LEU A 127 3.22 -0.97 -2.39
N CYS A 128 2.33 -1.20 -1.42
CA CYS A 128 1.84 -2.53 -1.10
C CYS A 128 0.75 -2.92 -2.12
N PRO A 129 0.83 -4.11 -2.74
CA PRO A 129 -0.26 -4.65 -3.56
C PRO A 129 -1.51 -4.79 -2.69
N SER A 130 -2.66 -4.33 -3.20
CA SER A 130 -3.83 -4.03 -2.36
C SER A 130 -5.09 -4.81 -2.73
N PHE A 131 -4.93 -5.96 -3.41
CA PHE A 131 -6.02 -6.81 -3.90
C PHE A 131 -7.05 -6.00 -4.71
N ASP A 132 -6.55 -5.29 -5.71
CA ASP A 132 -7.26 -4.26 -6.48
C ASP A 132 -8.29 -4.81 -7.47
N GLU A 133 -8.18 -6.09 -7.83
CA GLU A 133 -9.17 -6.81 -8.64
C GLU A 133 -10.05 -7.70 -7.76
N LYS A 134 -11.35 -7.78 -8.09
CA LYS A 134 -12.35 -8.57 -7.36
C LYS A 134 -13.20 -9.39 -8.33
N LYS A 135 -13.31 -10.70 -8.09
CA LYS A 135 -14.12 -11.63 -8.90
C LYS A 135 -14.89 -12.60 -8.01
N ALA A 136 -16.06 -13.02 -8.49
CA ALA A 136 -16.78 -14.13 -7.88
C ALA A 136 -16.01 -15.45 -8.07
N ARG A 137 -16.22 -16.41 -7.18
CA ARG A 137 -15.60 -17.74 -7.23
C ARG A 137 -15.81 -18.44 -8.57
N GLU A 138 -17.01 -18.36 -9.12
CA GLU A 138 -17.38 -19.00 -10.39
C GLU A 138 -16.89 -18.23 -11.63
N SER A 139 -16.11 -17.17 -11.45
CA SER A 139 -15.62 -16.35 -12.56
C SER A 139 -14.64 -17.14 -13.43
N SER A 140 -15.00 -17.34 -14.71
CA SER A 140 -14.11 -17.86 -15.75
C SER A 140 -13.20 -16.80 -16.37
N ASN A 141 -13.50 -15.50 -16.15
CA ASN A 141 -12.87 -14.36 -16.80
C ASN A 141 -11.52 -13.93 -16.19
N ILE A 142 -10.79 -14.84 -15.55
CA ILE A 142 -9.42 -14.59 -15.08
C ILE A 142 -8.48 -15.25 -16.09
N PRO A 143 -7.68 -14.47 -16.84
CA PRO A 143 -6.71 -15.03 -17.78
C PRO A 143 -5.70 -15.95 -17.08
N SER A 144 -5.35 -17.05 -17.75
CA SER A 144 -4.54 -18.13 -17.19
C SER A 144 -3.09 -17.75 -16.87
N GLU A 145 -2.58 -16.74 -17.57
CA GLU A 145 -1.22 -16.23 -17.51
C GLU A 145 -0.99 -15.29 -16.31
N ILE A 146 -2.06 -14.83 -15.66
CA ILE A 146 -1.95 -13.89 -14.55
C ILE A 146 -1.47 -14.62 -13.30
N LYS A 147 -0.34 -14.12 -12.78
CA LYS A 147 0.23 -14.50 -11.49
C LYS A 147 0.25 -13.30 -10.55
N GLY A 148 0.25 -13.59 -9.26
CA GLY A 148 0.34 -12.56 -8.24
C GLY A 148 -0.05 -13.10 -6.87
N ILE A 149 -0.53 -12.20 -6.03
CA ILE A 149 -1.09 -12.54 -4.72
C ILE A 149 -2.62 -12.48 -4.78
N TYR A 150 -3.27 -13.31 -4.00
CA TYR A 150 -4.72 -13.36 -3.90
C TYR A 150 -5.18 -13.72 -2.49
N ARG A 151 -6.43 -13.38 -2.21
CA ARG A 151 -7.13 -13.77 -0.99
C ARG A 151 -8.54 -14.22 -1.30
N TYR A 152 -9.04 -15.15 -0.50
CA TYR A 152 -10.41 -15.63 -0.58
C TYR A 152 -11.23 -15.05 0.55
N LEU A 153 -12.43 -14.59 0.20
CA LEU A 153 -13.37 -13.99 1.13
C LEU A 153 -14.71 -14.72 1.06
N ARG A 154 -15.33 -14.87 2.23
CA ARG A 154 -16.76 -15.20 2.37
C ARG A 154 -17.63 -13.97 2.08
N GLU A 155 -18.93 -14.19 1.95
CA GLU A 155 -19.95 -13.15 1.71
C GLU A 155 -19.88 -12.02 2.76
N ASN A 156 -19.60 -12.36 4.01
CA ASN A 156 -19.44 -11.40 5.11
C ASN A 156 -18.14 -10.58 5.06
N GLY A 157 -17.26 -10.82 4.08
CA GLY A 157 -15.95 -10.17 3.95
C GLY A 157 -14.83 -10.77 4.79
N GLU A 158 -15.08 -11.90 5.48
CA GLU A 158 -14.06 -12.64 6.23
C GLU A 158 -13.01 -13.21 5.27
N ILE A 159 -11.73 -12.88 5.51
CA ILE A 159 -10.61 -13.45 4.77
C ILE A 159 -10.31 -14.85 5.32
N VAL A 160 -10.57 -15.88 4.51
CA VAL A 160 -10.37 -17.28 4.90
C VAL A 160 -9.08 -17.87 4.36
N TYR A 161 -8.45 -17.23 3.37
CA TYR A 161 -7.18 -17.65 2.81
C TYR A 161 -6.42 -16.50 2.16
N ILE A 162 -5.09 -16.52 2.26
CA ILE A 162 -4.16 -15.65 1.53
C ILE A 162 -3.12 -16.55 0.87
N GLY A 163 -2.86 -16.34 -0.42
CA GLY A 163 -1.89 -17.11 -1.17
C GLY A 163 -1.29 -16.37 -2.37
N ARG A 164 -0.37 -17.04 -3.06
CA ARG A 164 0.25 -16.54 -4.31
C ARG A 164 0.29 -17.56 -5.45
N GLY A 165 0.70 -17.10 -6.63
CA GLY A 165 0.92 -17.89 -7.84
C GLY A 165 -0.11 -17.61 -8.94
N ALA A 166 -0.29 -18.59 -9.84
CA ALA A 166 -1.23 -18.49 -10.96
C ALA A 166 -2.68 -18.49 -10.49
N ILE A 167 -3.34 -17.32 -10.52
CA ILE A 167 -4.61 -17.09 -9.82
C ILE A 167 -5.73 -17.96 -10.39
N ALA A 168 -5.86 -18.03 -11.72
CA ALA A 168 -6.90 -18.83 -12.37
C ALA A 168 -6.76 -20.34 -12.09
N ALA A 169 -5.53 -20.87 -12.19
CA ALA A 169 -5.25 -22.28 -11.93
C ALA A 169 -5.52 -22.63 -10.45
N ARG A 170 -5.12 -21.74 -9.54
CA ARG A 170 -5.31 -21.90 -8.11
C ARG A 170 -6.78 -21.84 -7.71
N LEU A 171 -7.58 -20.97 -8.32
CA LEU A 171 -9.03 -20.87 -8.07
C LEU A 171 -9.78 -22.15 -8.49
N ARG A 172 -9.33 -22.80 -9.58
CA ARG A 172 -9.95 -24.03 -10.12
C ARG A 172 -9.37 -25.32 -9.54
N CYS A 173 -8.48 -25.23 -8.55
CA CYS A 173 -7.85 -26.42 -8.00
C CYS A 173 -8.88 -27.30 -7.28
N PRO A 174 -8.99 -28.61 -7.59
CA PRO A 174 -9.96 -29.50 -6.97
C PRO A 174 -9.89 -29.55 -5.44
N GLU A 175 -8.70 -29.37 -4.87
CA GLU A 175 -8.43 -29.31 -3.42
C GLU A 175 -9.20 -28.19 -2.71
N ARG A 176 -9.65 -27.18 -3.45
CA ARG A 176 -10.37 -26.00 -2.94
C ARG A 176 -11.85 -26.02 -3.28
N SER A 177 -12.32 -27.04 -3.99
CA SER A 177 -13.74 -27.20 -4.35
C SER A 177 -14.66 -27.25 -3.14
N THR A 178 -14.17 -27.76 -2.00
CA THR A 178 -14.93 -27.86 -0.75
C THR A 178 -14.73 -26.67 0.19
N TRP A 179 -13.89 -25.69 -0.19
CA TRP A 179 -13.67 -24.52 0.65
C TRP A 179 -14.88 -23.60 0.60
N ASP A 180 -15.13 -22.90 1.69
CA ASP A 180 -16.24 -21.97 1.84
C ASP A 180 -15.75 -20.53 1.63
N PHE A 181 -15.98 -20.03 0.42
CA PHE A 181 -15.68 -18.66 -0.01
C PHE A 181 -16.49 -18.31 -1.26
N ASP A 182 -16.75 -17.02 -1.44
CA ASP A 182 -17.61 -16.47 -2.49
C ASP A 182 -16.83 -15.61 -3.49
N THR A 183 -15.76 -14.99 -3.00
CA THR A 183 -15.01 -13.98 -3.72
C THR A 183 -13.52 -14.28 -3.68
N VAL A 184 -12.85 -14.04 -4.80
CA VAL A 184 -11.40 -13.88 -4.88
C VAL A 184 -11.06 -12.42 -5.14
N GLU A 185 -10.14 -11.89 -4.34
CA GLU A 185 -9.51 -10.60 -4.60
C GLU A 185 -8.02 -10.79 -4.85
N TYR A 186 -7.44 -10.08 -5.82
CA TYR A 186 -6.06 -10.30 -6.23
C TYR A 186 -5.35 -9.04 -6.72
N SER A 187 -4.03 -9.09 -6.68
CA SER A 187 -3.13 -8.11 -7.32
C SER A 187 -2.14 -8.85 -8.21
N ILE A 188 -1.90 -8.31 -9.40
CA ILE A 188 -1.00 -8.90 -10.38
C ILE A 188 0.44 -8.55 -10.01
N ILE A 189 1.29 -9.57 -9.85
CA ILE A 189 2.72 -9.43 -9.55
C ILE A 189 3.45 -10.50 -10.35
N LYS A 190 4.22 -10.06 -11.35
CA LYS A 190 4.94 -10.98 -12.26
C LYS A 190 6.14 -11.64 -11.58
N ASP A 191 6.84 -10.88 -10.75
CA ASP A 191 8.06 -11.32 -10.07
C ASP A 191 7.73 -12.29 -8.92
N ASP A 192 8.36 -13.46 -8.92
CA ASP A 192 8.06 -14.52 -7.95
C ASP A 192 8.58 -14.18 -6.55
N ASP A 193 9.71 -13.48 -6.43
CA ASP A 193 10.28 -13.05 -5.14
C ASP A 193 9.42 -11.98 -4.48
N GLN A 194 8.92 -11.01 -5.26
CA GLN A 194 7.92 -10.06 -4.79
C GLN A 194 6.64 -10.79 -4.36
N GLN A 195 6.19 -11.82 -5.07
CA GLN A 195 5.02 -12.60 -4.64
C GLN A 195 5.27 -13.27 -3.27
N VAL A 196 6.44 -13.86 -3.02
CA VAL A 196 6.82 -14.42 -1.70
C VAL A 196 6.69 -13.35 -0.62
N LYS A 197 7.38 -12.23 -0.85
CA LYS A 197 7.47 -11.13 0.10
C LYS A 197 6.08 -10.58 0.45
N TRP A 198 5.23 -10.36 -0.55
CA TRP A 198 3.92 -9.76 -0.34
C TRP A 198 2.91 -10.72 0.26
N GLU A 199 2.97 -12.01 -0.09
CA GLU A 199 2.18 -13.06 0.59
C GLU A 199 2.52 -13.09 2.09
N ALA A 200 3.80 -13.15 2.43
CA ALA A 200 4.26 -13.14 3.82
C ALA A 200 3.81 -11.87 4.55
N TYR A 201 3.99 -10.70 3.94
CA TYR A 201 3.53 -9.42 4.49
C TYR A 201 2.03 -9.44 4.81
N TRP A 202 1.19 -9.91 3.89
CA TRP A 202 -0.27 -9.90 4.08
C TRP A 202 -0.75 -10.93 5.10
N ILE A 203 -0.07 -12.07 5.23
CA ILE A 203 -0.35 -13.05 6.28
C ILE A 203 0.00 -12.47 7.66
N GLU A 204 1.17 -11.85 7.82
CA GLU A 204 1.53 -11.20 9.09
C GLU A 204 0.60 -10.03 9.41
N LYS A 205 0.21 -9.24 8.41
CA LYS A 205 -0.80 -8.18 8.57
C LYS A 205 -2.15 -8.72 9.03
N PHE A 206 -2.56 -9.87 8.50
CA PHE A 206 -3.79 -10.53 8.96
C PHE A 206 -3.67 -10.95 10.42
N LYS A 207 -2.54 -11.55 10.81
CA LYS A 207 -2.29 -11.96 12.20
C LYS A 207 -2.30 -10.78 13.17
N GLU A 208 -1.66 -9.67 12.81
CA GLU A 208 -1.68 -8.41 13.60
C GLU A 208 -3.12 -7.98 13.91
N ASN A 209 -4.00 -8.07 12.93
CA ASN A 209 -5.40 -7.65 13.07
C ASN A 209 -6.31 -8.72 13.72
N ASN A 210 -5.87 -9.98 13.77
CA ASN A 210 -6.66 -11.13 14.24
C ASN A 210 -5.99 -11.87 15.41
N LYS A 211 -5.33 -11.12 16.31
CA LYS A 211 -4.76 -11.66 17.57
C LYS A 211 -3.80 -12.83 17.34
N GLY A 212 -3.00 -12.77 16.28
CA GLY A 212 -2.00 -13.79 15.93
C GLY A 212 -2.54 -14.98 15.14
N GLN A 213 -3.84 -15.05 14.86
CA GLN A 213 -4.44 -16.17 14.12
C GLN A 213 -4.19 -16.08 12.62
N LEU A 214 -4.03 -17.25 11.99
CA LEU A 214 -3.97 -17.37 10.54
C LEU A 214 -5.38 -17.35 9.92
N PRO A 215 -5.51 -16.98 8.63
CA PRO A 215 -6.75 -17.24 7.91
C PRO A 215 -7.12 -18.72 7.99
N PHE A 216 -8.41 -19.02 8.03
CA PHE A 216 -8.94 -20.36 8.36
C PHE A 216 -8.30 -21.52 7.57
N TYR A 217 -8.04 -21.33 6.27
CA TYR A 217 -7.46 -22.36 5.39
C TYR A 217 -5.93 -22.27 5.24
N ASN A 218 -5.27 -21.26 5.82
CA ASN A 218 -3.81 -21.16 5.82
C ASN A 218 -3.22 -22.11 6.88
N LYS A 219 -2.55 -23.17 6.43
CA LYS A 219 -1.92 -24.16 7.33
C LYS A 219 -0.55 -23.73 7.89
N VAL A 220 0.13 -22.81 7.21
CA VAL A 220 1.49 -22.34 7.55
C VAL A 220 1.57 -20.84 7.26
N SER A 221 2.34 -20.09 8.07
CA SER A 221 2.75 -18.73 7.73
C SER A 221 3.68 -18.74 6.51
N GLY A 222 3.64 -17.71 5.66
CA GLY A 222 4.49 -17.63 4.46
C GLY A 222 5.99 -17.81 4.79
N CYS A 223 6.73 -18.54 3.96
CA CYS A 223 8.18 -18.70 4.13
C CYS A 223 8.89 -17.41 3.72
N ILE A 224 9.50 -16.71 4.67
CA ILE A 224 10.55 -15.73 4.38
C ILE A 224 11.87 -16.53 4.39
N THR A 225 12.39 -16.88 3.22
CA THR A 225 13.80 -17.25 3.12
C THR A 225 14.58 -15.94 3.11
N GLU A 226 15.23 -15.64 4.23
CA GLU A 226 16.27 -14.60 4.26
C GLU A 226 17.40 -15.03 3.31
N SER A 227 17.66 -14.21 2.30
CA SER A 227 18.82 -14.29 1.40
C SER A 227 19.79 -13.16 1.69
#